data_AF-A0A1A3NXD2-F1
#
_entry.id   AF-A0A1A3NXD2-F1
#
_cell.length_a   1.000
_cell.length_b   1.000
_cell.length_c   1.000
_cell.angle_alpha   90.00
_cell.angle_beta   90.00
_cell.angle_gamma   90.00
#
_symmetry.space_group_name_H-M   'P 1'
#
loop_
_entity.id
_entity.type
_entity.pdbx_description
1 polymer ?
#
loop_
_entity_poly.entity_id
_entity_poly.type
_entity_poly.pdbx_seq_one_letter_code
_entity_poly.pdbx_strand_id
1 'polypeptide(L)'
;MARPARTYNQTHVPRARDRHRRVSIYWTWSYPWEAQRDPAAMENRFSTITEVRNVAWPAYETAEYDAANFLQGIAGTLELFHRSTLDFQQLVGEITGHPVAVFQRVDQAGYRLPIDDRILADTDTLMVFGLDHLASAQSADSAEVEAIKHWLKRDGTCLVLAPHHDVGFTDDLAQRQVEYEHHGDPLVPRQQRFTAYTRSLMAALGVPVHNTWGLRPALIDGTREIVPLNGFRDLDELGLLRDVTTLNFHQHLPHYELTQPEDASVRVLGRQQIDPVRPHPFTAAGNTEFNALIWLPPEGTRAGDIVLIDSTHFTTLFGGTESLRNLWRNFATMR
;
A
#
# COMPACT_ATOMS: atom_id res chain seq x y z
N MET A 1 21.65 -14.30 -22.25
CA MET A 1 20.75 -13.15 -21.99
C MET A 1 20.06 -13.40 -20.66
N ALA A 2 20.04 -12.42 -19.75
CA ALA A 2 19.29 -12.55 -18.50
C ALA A 2 17.78 -12.68 -18.81
N ARG A 3 17.07 -13.54 -18.08
CA ARG A 3 15.62 -13.72 -18.26
C ARG A 3 14.90 -12.44 -17.83
N PRO A 4 13.98 -11.87 -18.64
CA PRO A 4 13.26 -10.66 -18.28
C PRO A 4 12.43 -10.86 -17.00
N ALA A 5 12.18 -9.77 -16.27
CA ALA A 5 11.26 -9.78 -15.15
C ALA A 5 9.84 -10.20 -15.60
N ARG A 6 9.18 -11.02 -14.78
CA ARG A 6 7.83 -11.50 -15.05
C ARG A 6 6.83 -10.48 -14.53
N THR A 7 6.08 -9.87 -15.45
CA THR A 7 4.97 -8.99 -15.11
C THR A 7 3.66 -9.77 -15.02
N TYR A 8 2.76 -9.33 -14.14
CA TYR A 8 1.41 -9.88 -14.02
C TYR A 8 0.55 -9.53 -15.24
N ASN A 9 -0.09 -10.53 -15.84
CA ASN A 9 -1.04 -10.43 -16.96
C ASN A 9 -0.59 -9.64 -18.20
N GLN A 10 0.71 -9.37 -18.34
CA GLN A 10 1.27 -8.68 -19.50
C GLN A 10 2.69 -9.18 -19.81
N THR A 11 3.10 -9.03 -21.07
CA THR A 11 4.52 -9.12 -21.43
C THR A 11 5.19 -7.81 -21.03
N HIS A 12 6.30 -7.87 -20.30
CA HIS A 12 7.04 -6.67 -19.93
C HIS A 12 7.55 -5.96 -21.20
N VAL A 13 7.10 -4.72 -21.40
CA VAL A 13 7.57 -3.84 -22.47
C VAL A 13 8.65 -2.92 -21.88
N PRO A 14 9.90 -2.97 -22.36
CA PRO A 14 10.94 -2.05 -21.91
C PRO A 14 10.55 -0.59 -22.17
N ARG A 15 10.76 0.29 -21.19
CA ARG A 15 10.38 1.71 -21.25
C ARG A 15 11.61 2.60 -21.37
N ALA A 16 11.64 3.39 -22.44
CA ALA A 16 12.74 4.33 -22.68
C ALA A 16 12.76 5.43 -21.63
N ARG A 17 13.96 5.93 -21.28
CA ARG A 17 14.09 7.13 -20.44
C ARG A 17 13.92 8.37 -21.32
N ASP A 18 12.72 8.94 -21.30
CA ASP A 18 12.32 10.08 -22.15
C ASP A 18 11.83 11.30 -21.34
N ARG A 19 12.24 11.38 -20.06
CA ARG A 19 11.85 12.38 -19.05
C ARG A 19 10.47 12.17 -18.42
N HIS A 20 9.64 11.27 -18.95
CA HIS A 20 8.43 10.82 -18.26
C HIS A 20 8.75 9.69 -17.29
N ARG A 21 8.00 9.61 -16.19
CA ARG A 21 8.27 8.61 -15.15
C ARG A 21 7.91 7.20 -15.61
N ARG A 22 8.80 6.26 -15.32
CA ARG A 22 8.52 4.82 -15.42
C ARG A 22 8.12 4.30 -14.04
N VAL A 23 6.82 4.13 -13.85
CA VAL A 23 6.23 3.71 -12.56
C VAL A 23 6.02 2.20 -12.55
N SER A 24 6.41 1.53 -11.47
CA SER A 24 6.27 0.08 -11.32
C SER A 24 5.63 -0.26 -9.97
N ILE A 25 4.75 -1.26 -9.96
CA ILE A 25 4.15 -1.84 -8.74
C ILE A 25 4.84 -3.17 -8.45
N TYR A 26 5.15 -3.43 -7.19
CA TYR A 26 5.67 -4.69 -6.69
C TYR A 26 4.81 -5.19 -5.53
N TRP A 27 4.03 -6.24 -5.78
CA TRP A 27 3.28 -6.94 -4.73
C TRP A 27 4.20 -7.85 -3.95
N THR A 28 4.21 -7.69 -2.63
CA THR A 28 5.16 -8.35 -1.73
C THR A 28 4.80 -9.79 -1.37
N TRP A 29 3.56 -10.21 -1.65
CA TRP A 29 3.07 -11.52 -1.28
C TRP A 29 3.73 -12.68 -2.00
N SER A 30 3.55 -13.86 -1.43
CA SER A 30 3.55 -15.08 -2.21
C SER A 30 2.12 -15.43 -2.60
N TYR A 31 1.76 -15.26 -3.88
CA TYR A 31 0.41 -15.54 -4.35
C TYR A 31 -0.09 -16.94 -3.96
N PRO A 32 0.64 -18.05 -4.23
CA PRO A 32 0.16 -19.38 -3.86
C PRO A 32 0.03 -19.57 -2.35
N TRP A 33 0.90 -18.94 -1.54
CA TRP A 33 0.80 -19.02 -0.09
C TRP A 33 -0.48 -18.33 0.43
N GLU A 34 -0.77 -17.13 -0.08
CA GLU A 34 -1.95 -16.36 0.30
C GLU A 34 -3.25 -16.99 -0.22
N ALA A 35 -3.27 -17.39 -1.49
CA ALA A 35 -4.45 -17.95 -2.15
C ALA A 35 -4.92 -19.29 -1.55
N GLN A 36 -4.01 -20.06 -0.94
CA GLN A 36 -4.27 -21.38 -0.38
C GLN A 36 -4.54 -21.36 1.14
N ARG A 37 -4.62 -20.18 1.76
CA ARG A 37 -5.00 -20.08 3.17
C ARG A 37 -6.37 -20.72 3.38
N ASP A 38 -6.53 -21.40 4.52
CA ASP A 38 -7.77 -22.08 4.87
C ASP A 38 -8.92 -21.06 5.02
N PRO A 39 -9.99 -21.13 4.21
CA PRO A 39 -11.15 -20.25 4.34
C PRO A 39 -11.84 -20.35 5.72
N ALA A 40 -11.69 -21.48 6.42
CA ALA A 40 -12.22 -21.65 7.77
C ALA A 40 -11.35 -20.99 8.85
N ALA A 41 -10.09 -20.61 8.54
CA ALA A 41 -9.27 -19.83 9.46
C ALA A 41 -9.90 -18.45 9.69
N MET A 42 -9.87 -17.97 10.93
CA MET A 42 -10.50 -16.68 11.27
C MET A 42 -9.57 -15.48 11.15
N GLU A 43 -8.26 -15.69 11.25
CA GLU A 43 -7.26 -14.63 11.39
C GLU A 43 -6.12 -14.81 10.37
N ASN A 44 -5.44 -13.71 10.04
CA ASN A 44 -4.26 -13.70 9.16
C ASN A 44 -4.48 -14.48 7.85
N ARG A 45 -5.56 -14.12 7.16
CA ARG A 45 -5.82 -14.44 5.76
C ARG A 45 -6.58 -13.27 5.15
N PHE A 46 -6.60 -13.21 3.82
CA PHE A 46 -7.54 -12.35 3.12
C PHE A 46 -8.96 -12.92 3.17
N SER A 47 -9.94 -12.05 2.94
CA SER A 47 -11.32 -12.48 2.71
C SER A 47 -11.41 -13.34 1.44
N THR A 48 -12.42 -14.21 1.39
CA THR A 48 -12.89 -14.84 0.16
C THR A 48 -13.79 -13.87 -0.60
N ILE A 49 -13.94 -14.07 -1.91
CA ILE A 49 -14.94 -13.30 -2.67
C ILE A 49 -16.36 -13.56 -2.19
N THR A 50 -16.65 -14.76 -1.66
CA THR A 50 -17.96 -15.02 -1.04
C THR A 50 -18.21 -14.09 0.16
N GLU A 51 -17.20 -13.87 1.02
CA GLU A 51 -17.30 -12.94 2.14
C GLU A 51 -17.43 -11.49 1.67
N VAL A 52 -16.64 -11.09 0.66
CA VAL A 52 -16.74 -9.75 0.03
C VAL A 52 -18.15 -9.50 -0.50
N ARG A 53 -18.72 -10.44 -1.24
CA ARG A 53 -20.07 -10.34 -1.80
C ARG A 53 -21.14 -10.21 -0.71
N ASN A 54 -21.02 -10.99 0.37
CA ASN A 54 -21.95 -10.92 1.49
C ASN A 54 -21.91 -9.57 2.20
N VAL A 55 -20.71 -9.07 2.50
CA VAL A 55 -20.53 -7.78 3.19
C VAL A 55 -20.97 -6.61 2.33
N ALA A 56 -20.55 -6.59 1.06
CA ALA A 56 -20.75 -5.46 0.15
C ALA A 56 -22.02 -5.61 -0.72
N TRP A 57 -22.94 -6.50 -0.35
CA TRP A 57 -24.19 -6.70 -1.07
C TRP A 57 -24.97 -5.37 -1.24
N PRO A 58 -25.54 -5.06 -2.43
CA PRO A 58 -25.58 -5.88 -3.64
C PRO A 58 -24.46 -5.58 -4.66
N ALA A 59 -23.41 -4.85 -4.29
CA ALA A 59 -22.44 -4.27 -5.25
C ALA A 59 -21.76 -5.32 -6.16
N TYR A 60 -21.59 -6.55 -5.66
CA TYR A 60 -20.95 -7.64 -6.38
C TYR A 60 -21.93 -8.71 -6.89
N GLU A 61 -23.23 -8.42 -6.91
CA GLU A 61 -24.26 -9.33 -7.42
C GLU A 61 -24.52 -9.10 -8.90
N THR A 62 -23.47 -9.31 -9.68
CA THR A 62 -23.48 -9.18 -11.13
C THR A 62 -22.94 -10.46 -11.76
N ALA A 63 -23.22 -10.66 -13.05
CA ALA A 63 -22.69 -11.81 -13.80
C ALA A 63 -21.15 -11.87 -13.75
N GLU A 64 -20.48 -10.71 -13.69
CA GLU A 64 -19.03 -10.65 -13.64
C GLU A 64 -18.43 -11.37 -12.43
N TYR A 65 -19.09 -11.31 -11.27
CA TYR A 65 -18.59 -11.89 -10.01
C TYR A 65 -19.29 -13.20 -9.62
N ASP A 66 -20.10 -13.77 -10.51
CA ASP A 66 -20.68 -15.08 -10.27
C ASP A 66 -19.60 -16.19 -10.27
N ALA A 67 -19.98 -17.36 -9.75
CA ALA A 67 -19.03 -18.48 -9.60
C ALA A 67 -18.53 -19.06 -10.92
N ALA A 68 -19.20 -18.79 -12.05
CA ALA A 68 -18.77 -19.23 -13.37
C ALA A 68 -17.74 -18.29 -13.98
N ASN A 69 -17.77 -17.00 -13.61
CA ASN A 69 -16.95 -15.94 -14.22
C ASN A 69 -15.82 -15.44 -13.31
N PHE A 70 -15.91 -15.63 -11.99
CA PHE A 70 -14.90 -15.16 -11.05
C PHE A 70 -14.56 -16.16 -9.95
N LEU A 71 -13.29 -16.15 -9.54
CA LEU A 71 -12.79 -16.98 -8.45
C LEU A 71 -13.50 -16.60 -7.14
N GLN A 72 -14.16 -17.55 -6.48
CA GLN A 72 -14.98 -17.26 -5.28
C GLN A 72 -14.20 -17.36 -3.94
N GLY A 73 -13.01 -17.95 -3.96
CA GLY A 73 -12.13 -18.09 -2.80
C GLY A 73 -11.22 -16.87 -2.58
N ILE A 74 -10.16 -17.06 -1.78
CA ILE A 74 -9.17 -16.00 -1.48
C ILE A 74 -8.43 -15.53 -2.74
N ALA A 75 -8.14 -16.45 -3.66
CA ALA A 75 -7.53 -16.12 -4.95
C ALA A 75 -8.30 -15.01 -5.69
N GLY A 76 -9.64 -15.01 -5.62
CA GLY A 76 -10.45 -13.97 -6.22
C GLY A 76 -10.26 -12.59 -5.59
N THR A 77 -10.05 -12.53 -4.27
CA THR A 77 -9.76 -11.26 -3.57
C THR A 77 -8.39 -10.72 -3.98
N LEU A 78 -7.39 -11.58 -4.19
CA LEU A 78 -6.09 -11.17 -4.74
C LEU A 78 -6.24 -10.61 -6.17
N GLU A 79 -7.05 -11.25 -7.01
CA GLU A 79 -7.38 -10.71 -8.34
C GLU A 79 -8.16 -9.39 -8.26
N LEU A 80 -9.02 -9.22 -7.25
CA LEU A 80 -9.73 -7.96 -7.02
C LEU A 80 -8.77 -6.81 -6.69
N PHE A 81 -7.70 -7.06 -5.92
CA PHE A 81 -6.65 -6.06 -5.68
C PHE A 81 -5.88 -5.70 -6.95
N HIS A 82 -5.61 -6.68 -7.82
CA HIS A 82 -5.03 -6.36 -9.13
C HIS A 82 -5.98 -5.48 -9.94
N ARG A 83 -7.26 -5.86 -10.05
CA ARG A 83 -8.27 -5.11 -10.80
C ARG A 83 -8.47 -3.69 -10.27
N SER A 84 -8.45 -3.51 -8.96
CA SER A 84 -8.68 -2.20 -8.35
C SER A 84 -7.55 -1.19 -8.60
N THR A 85 -6.38 -1.63 -9.04
CA THR A 85 -5.28 -0.73 -9.43
C THR A 85 -5.34 -0.32 -10.91
N LEU A 86 -6.27 -0.85 -11.72
CA LEU A 86 -6.29 -0.59 -13.17
C LEU A 86 -6.53 0.89 -13.49
N ASP A 87 -7.40 1.59 -12.75
CA ASP A 87 -7.65 3.02 -12.98
C ASP A 87 -6.40 3.88 -12.69
N PHE A 88 -5.65 3.52 -11.64
CA PHE A 88 -4.35 4.13 -11.37
C PHE A 88 -3.37 3.87 -12.52
N GLN A 89 -3.25 2.60 -12.95
CA GLN A 89 -2.35 2.22 -14.04
C GLN A 89 -2.69 2.94 -15.35
N GLN A 90 -3.98 3.06 -15.68
CA GLN A 90 -4.46 3.78 -16.85
C GLN A 90 -4.08 5.26 -16.79
N LEU A 91 -4.42 5.94 -15.68
CA LEU A 91 -4.12 7.37 -15.53
C LEU A 91 -2.61 7.65 -15.62
N VAL A 92 -1.80 6.84 -14.95
CA VAL A 92 -0.34 6.98 -15.01
C VAL A 92 0.17 6.71 -16.43
N GLY A 93 -0.36 5.70 -17.11
CA GLY A 93 -0.02 5.39 -18.50
C GLY A 93 -0.35 6.53 -19.45
N GLU A 94 -1.52 7.16 -19.30
CA GLU A 94 -1.95 8.31 -20.11
C GLU A 94 -1.06 9.53 -19.89
N ILE A 95 -0.63 9.79 -18.65
CA ILE A 95 0.19 10.96 -18.30
C ILE A 95 1.65 10.78 -18.72
N THR A 96 2.18 9.58 -18.51
CA THR A 96 3.62 9.31 -18.73
C THR A 96 3.92 8.77 -20.12
N GLY A 97 2.93 8.29 -20.86
CA GLY A 97 3.12 7.52 -22.09
C GLY A 97 3.72 6.13 -21.85
N HIS A 98 3.94 5.73 -20.60
CA HIS A 98 4.57 4.46 -20.22
C HIS A 98 3.58 3.57 -19.47
N PRO A 99 3.37 2.30 -19.88
CA PRO A 99 2.53 1.40 -19.11
C PRO A 99 3.14 1.14 -17.71
N VAL A 100 2.29 0.97 -16.70
CA VAL A 100 2.74 0.58 -15.37
C VAL A 100 3.13 -0.89 -15.37
N ALA A 101 4.37 -1.19 -14.98
CA ALA A 101 4.83 -2.56 -14.85
C ALA A 101 4.43 -3.11 -13.48
N VAL A 102 3.62 -4.17 -13.47
CA VAL A 102 3.17 -4.83 -12.23
C VAL A 102 3.91 -6.14 -12.01
N PHE A 103 4.61 -6.25 -10.89
CA PHE A 103 5.39 -7.40 -10.47
C PHE A 103 4.81 -8.03 -9.21
N GLN A 104 5.11 -9.30 -8.99
CA GLN A 104 4.80 -10.02 -7.76
C GLN A 104 6.06 -10.69 -7.24
N ARG A 105 6.24 -10.72 -5.92
CA ARG A 105 7.37 -11.41 -5.29
C ARG A 105 7.35 -12.90 -5.58
N VAL A 106 6.21 -13.55 -5.43
CA VAL A 106 5.96 -14.89 -5.98
C VAL A 106 4.66 -14.85 -6.75
N ASP A 107 4.74 -15.13 -8.05
CA ASP A 107 3.58 -15.09 -8.94
C ASP A 107 2.65 -16.31 -8.75
N GLN A 108 1.52 -16.30 -9.46
CA GLN A 108 0.50 -17.36 -9.42
C GLN A 108 1.06 -18.77 -9.66
N ALA A 109 2.14 -18.87 -10.44
CA ALA A 109 2.77 -20.14 -10.79
C ALA A 109 3.94 -20.50 -9.85
N GLY A 110 4.13 -19.75 -8.76
CA GLY A 110 5.17 -20.02 -7.76
C GLY A 110 6.55 -19.49 -8.12
N TYR A 111 6.69 -18.70 -9.19
CA TYR A 111 8.00 -18.16 -9.58
C TYR A 111 8.36 -16.95 -8.73
N ARG A 112 9.49 -17.05 -8.03
CA ARG A 112 10.04 -15.94 -7.25
C ARG A 112 10.71 -14.91 -8.15
N LEU A 113 10.43 -13.64 -7.90
CA LEU A 113 11.04 -12.48 -8.54
C LEU A 113 11.52 -11.49 -7.45
N PRO A 114 12.79 -11.58 -7.02
CA PRO A 114 13.37 -10.57 -6.14
C PRO A 114 13.45 -9.21 -6.83
N ILE A 115 13.47 -8.13 -6.04
CA ILE A 115 13.74 -6.78 -6.56
C ILE A 115 15.22 -6.69 -6.94
N ASP A 116 15.51 -6.69 -8.24
CA ASP A 116 16.86 -6.57 -8.80
C ASP A 116 16.86 -5.71 -10.08
N ASP A 117 18.00 -5.66 -10.78
CA ASP A 117 18.18 -4.84 -11.98
C ASP A 117 17.19 -5.13 -13.10
N ARG A 118 16.57 -6.32 -13.13
CA ARG A 118 15.51 -6.63 -14.11
C ARG A 118 14.27 -5.76 -13.90
N ILE A 119 14.07 -5.25 -12.68
CA ILE A 119 13.01 -4.30 -12.31
C ILE A 119 13.59 -2.88 -12.26
N LEU A 120 14.73 -2.69 -11.57
CA LEU A 120 15.24 -1.37 -11.20
C LEU A 120 15.81 -0.57 -12.38
N ALA A 121 16.38 -1.23 -13.39
CA ALA A 121 16.92 -0.54 -14.57
C ALA A 121 15.81 0.18 -15.36
N ASP A 122 14.62 -0.41 -15.37
CA ASP A 122 13.42 0.06 -16.07
C ASP A 122 12.47 0.91 -15.20
N THR A 123 12.85 1.26 -13.97
CA THR A 123 11.95 1.92 -13.02
C THR A 123 12.55 3.23 -12.50
N ASP A 124 11.71 4.27 -12.42
CA ASP A 124 12.00 5.55 -11.78
C ASP A 124 11.24 5.72 -10.48
N THR A 125 9.99 5.24 -10.41
CA THR A 125 9.22 5.13 -9.16
C THR A 125 8.84 3.68 -8.93
N LEU A 126 9.35 3.07 -7.85
CA LEU A 126 9.02 1.69 -7.47
C LEU A 126 8.07 1.72 -6.27
N MET A 127 6.89 1.14 -6.43
CA MET A 127 5.86 1.08 -5.40
C MET A 127 5.79 -0.34 -4.82
N VAL A 128 6.22 -0.50 -3.57
CA VAL A 128 6.25 -1.77 -2.85
C VAL A 128 5.00 -1.89 -2.00
N PHE A 129 4.01 -2.64 -2.50
CA PHE A 129 2.72 -2.83 -1.83
C PHE A 129 2.81 -3.96 -0.81
N GLY A 130 2.86 -3.60 0.47
CA GLY A 130 3.04 -4.49 1.62
C GLY A 130 1.74 -5.13 2.09
N LEU A 131 1.26 -6.14 1.36
CA LEU A 131 0.06 -6.91 1.72
C LEU A 131 0.36 -8.37 2.05
N ASP A 132 1.63 -8.77 2.16
CA ASP A 132 1.98 -10.11 2.61
C ASP A 132 1.71 -10.26 4.12
N HIS A 133 1.05 -11.34 4.56
CA HIS A 133 0.84 -11.54 6.00
C HIS A 133 2.17 -11.81 6.72
N LEU A 134 2.31 -11.40 7.98
CA LEU A 134 3.51 -11.70 8.80
C LEU A 134 3.81 -13.21 8.86
N ALA A 135 2.76 -14.03 8.89
CA ALA A 135 2.86 -15.49 8.91
C ALA A 135 3.48 -16.08 7.63
N SER A 136 3.53 -15.33 6.53
CA SER A 136 4.20 -15.74 5.29
C SER A 136 5.74 -15.65 5.39
N ALA A 137 6.25 -14.97 6.43
CA ALA A 137 7.66 -14.80 6.73
C ALA A 137 8.51 -14.31 5.53
N GLN A 138 7.92 -13.52 4.64
CA GLN A 138 8.70 -12.90 3.56
C GLN A 138 9.68 -11.89 4.16
N SER A 139 10.90 -11.88 3.65
CA SER A 139 11.93 -10.91 4.02
C SER A 139 12.72 -10.46 2.79
N ALA A 140 13.23 -9.24 2.79
CA ALA A 140 14.16 -8.75 1.79
C ALA A 140 15.52 -9.42 1.94
N ASP A 141 16.02 -10.01 0.84
CA ASP A 141 17.37 -10.56 0.82
C ASP A 141 18.40 -9.43 0.79
N SER A 142 19.62 -9.69 1.27
CA SER A 142 20.72 -8.70 1.22
C SER A 142 20.99 -8.20 -0.20
N ALA A 143 20.88 -9.07 -1.21
CA ALA A 143 21.03 -8.68 -2.62
C ALA A 143 19.94 -7.71 -3.09
N GLU A 144 18.70 -7.87 -2.63
CA GLU A 144 17.60 -6.94 -2.94
C GLU A 144 17.85 -5.57 -2.31
N VAL A 145 18.27 -5.57 -1.04
CA VAL A 145 18.60 -4.36 -0.29
C VAL A 145 19.74 -3.60 -0.96
N GLU A 146 20.81 -4.27 -1.34
CA GLU A 146 21.95 -3.63 -1.99
C GLU A 146 21.60 -3.12 -3.39
N ALA A 147 20.77 -3.84 -4.15
CA ALA A 147 20.28 -3.37 -5.44
C ALA A 147 19.43 -2.10 -5.30
N ILE A 148 18.51 -2.06 -4.32
CA ILE A 148 17.68 -0.89 -4.03
C ILE A 148 18.54 0.28 -3.55
N LYS A 149 19.48 0.06 -2.62
CA LYS A 149 20.43 1.10 -2.17
C LYS A 149 21.24 1.67 -3.33
N HIS A 150 21.72 0.82 -4.23
CA HIS A 150 22.44 1.27 -5.43
C HIS A 150 21.54 2.10 -6.35
N TRP A 151 20.32 1.63 -6.62
CA TRP A 151 19.35 2.33 -7.44
C TRP A 151 18.98 3.70 -6.86
N LEU A 152 18.80 3.80 -5.54
CA LEU A 152 18.52 5.04 -4.81
C LEU A 152 19.68 6.06 -4.81
N LYS A 153 20.88 5.70 -5.30
CA LYS A 153 21.96 6.69 -5.57
C LYS A 153 21.69 7.51 -6.82
N ARG A 154 20.73 7.12 -7.65
CA ARG A 154 20.35 7.82 -8.87
C ARG A 154 19.34 8.92 -8.55
N ASP A 155 19.67 10.13 -8.98
CA ASP A 155 18.77 11.29 -8.92
C ASP A 155 17.43 11.00 -9.64
N GLY A 156 16.34 11.55 -9.10
CA GLY A 156 14.98 11.39 -9.62
C GLY A 156 14.33 10.02 -9.36
N THR A 157 14.97 9.12 -8.61
CA THR A 157 14.33 7.86 -8.17
C THR A 157 13.44 8.06 -6.96
N CYS A 158 12.33 7.32 -6.87
CA CYS A 158 11.44 7.36 -5.73
C CYS A 158 10.99 5.95 -5.32
N LEU A 159 11.32 5.54 -4.10
CA LEU A 159 10.82 4.30 -3.49
C LEU A 159 9.57 4.60 -2.67
N VAL A 160 8.42 4.15 -3.14
CA VAL A 160 7.17 4.20 -2.37
C VAL A 160 7.06 2.90 -1.58
N LEU A 161 7.17 2.98 -0.25
CA LEU A 161 6.95 1.87 0.66
C LEU A 161 5.52 1.98 1.18
N ALA A 162 4.68 0.99 0.86
CA ALA A 162 3.27 1.02 1.20
C ALA A 162 2.89 -0.14 2.14
N PRO A 163 3.42 -0.16 3.38
CA PRO A 163 3.06 -1.17 4.35
C PRO A 163 1.64 -0.96 4.89
N HIS A 164 0.84 -2.03 4.97
CA HIS A 164 -0.53 -1.97 5.48
C HIS A 164 -0.58 -2.09 7.02
N HIS A 165 -1.77 -2.14 7.60
CA HIS A 165 -1.97 -2.19 9.05
C HIS A 165 -1.38 -3.43 9.77
N ASP A 166 -1.29 -3.32 11.09
CA ASP A 166 -1.04 -4.44 12.01
C ASP A 166 -2.18 -4.51 13.03
N VAL A 167 -3.29 -5.16 12.64
CA VAL A 167 -4.49 -5.26 13.48
C VAL A 167 -4.34 -6.43 14.44
N GLY A 168 -4.62 -6.21 15.72
CA GLY A 168 -4.65 -7.26 16.73
C GLY A 168 -3.29 -7.85 17.07
N PHE A 169 -2.23 -7.04 17.10
CA PHE A 169 -0.86 -7.48 17.41
C PHE A 169 -0.63 -7.88 18.88
N THR A 170 -1.58 -7.57 19.77
CA THR A 170 -1.55 -7.89 21.20
C THR A 170 -2.13 -9.28 21.49
N ASP A 171 -1.79 -9.89 22.63
CA ASP A 171 -2.45 -11.10 23.14
C ASP A 171 -3.72 -10.81 23.97
N ASP A 172 -4.00 -9.54 24.27
CA ASP A 172 -5.21 -9.13 24.96
C ASP A 172 -6.44 -9.18 24.04
N LEU A 173 -7.30 -10.18 24.25
CA LEU A 173 -8.52 -10.39 23.47
C LEU A 173 -9.55 -9.25 23.64
N ALA A 174 -9.58 -8.60 24.81
CA ALA A 174 -10.47 -7.46 25.03
C ALA A 174 -10.02 -6.27 24.20
N GLN A 175 -8.70 -6.02 24.15
CA GLN A 175 -8.15 -4.99 23.27
C GLN A 175 -8.40 -5.30 21.79
N ARG A 176 -8.19 -6.55 21.34
CA ARG A 176 -8.50 -6.94 19.94
C ARG A 176 -9.97 -6.71 19.58
N GLN A 177 -10.89 -6.94 20.51
CA GLN A 177 -12.31 -6.66 20.29
C GLN A 177 -12.56 -5.16 20.11
N VAL A 178 -11.94 -4.31 20.93
CA VAL A 178 -12.03 -2.85 20.81
C VAL A 178 -11.45 -2.39 19.46
N GLU A 179 -10.29 -2.91 19.06
CA GLU A 179 -9.69 -2.61 17.74
C GLU A 179 -10.62 -3.01 16.59
N TYR A 180 -11.24 -4.20 16.68
CA TYR A 180 -12.21 -4.68 15.68
C TYR A 180 -13.43 -3.76 15.53
N GLU A 181 -14.02 -3.38 16.66
CA GLU A 181 -15.14 -2.42 16.68
C GLU A 181 -14.71 -1.03 16.20
N HIS A 182 -13.46 -0.65 16.47
CA HIS A 182 -12.91 0.62 16.03
C HIS A 182 -12.83 0.74 14.51
N HIS A 183 -12.12 -0.16 13.82
CA HIS A 183 -12.06 -0.09 12.36
C HIS A 183 -13.41 -0.35 11.72
N GLY A 184 -14.20 -1.27 12.30
CA GLY A 184 -15.58 -1.54 11.90
C GLY A 184 -15.70 -2.12 10.49
N ASP A 185 -14.62 -2.68 9.96
CA ASP A 185 -14.61 -3.38 8.68
C ASP A 185 -14.92 -4.86 8.93
N PRO A 186 -16.07 -5.37 8.48
CA PRO A 186 -16.43 -6.77 8.70
C PRO A 186 -15.60 -7.77 7.87
N LEU A 187 -14.81 -7.31 6.89
CA LEU A 187 -13.87 -8.16 6.13
C LEU A 187 -12.51 -8.30 6.82
N VAL A 188 -12.22 -7.46 7.82
CA VAL A 188 -11.00 -7.55 8.61
C VAL A 188 -11.31 -8.18 9.97
N PRO A 189 -10.68 -9.31 10.32
CA PRO A 189 -10.90 -9.94 11.61
C PRO A 189 -10.18 -9.19 12.74
N ARG A 190 -10.40 -9.64 13.97
CA ARG A 190 -9.72 -9.17 15.19
C ARG A 190 -8.20 -9.28 15.15
N GLN A 191 -7.65 -10.09 14.24
CA GLN A 191 -6.23 -10.13 13.96
C GLN A 191 -5.96 -10.32 12.47
N GLN A 192 -5.32 -9.32 11.88
CA GLN A 192 -4.80 -9.38 10.52
C GLN A 192 -3.52 -8.54 10.46
N ARG A 193 -2.39 -9.26 10.49
CA ARG A 193 -1.06 -8.69 10.61
C ARG A 193 -0.35 -8.72 9.27
N PHE A 194 -0.11 -7.56 8.68
CA PHE A 194 0.50 -7.44 7.36
C PHE A 194 1.96 -6.96 7.39
N THR A 195 2.54 -7.07 6.19
CA THR A 195 3.75 -6.44 5.72
C THR A 195 5.05 -7.06 6.22
N ALA A 196 5.23 -8.37 6.13
CA ALA A 196 6.48 -9.00 6.56
C ALA A 196 7.67 -8.47 5.73
N TYR A 197 7.53 -8.49 4.40
CA TYR A 197 8.57 -8.07 3.48
C TYR A 197 8.90 -6.58 3.63
N THR A 198 7.92 -5.67 3.53
CA THR A 198 8.23 -4.23 3.54
C THR A 198 8.78 -3.78 4.89
N ARG A 199 8.36 -4.40 6.02
CA ARG A 199 8.99 -4.16 7.33
C ARG A 199 10.46 -4.52 7.34
N SER A 200 10.80 -5.70 6.80
CA SER A 200 12.20 -6.13 6.72
C SER A 200 13.02 -5.20 5.80
N LEU A 201 12.43 -4.72 4.70
CA LEU A 201 13.06 -3.79 3.78
C LEU A 201 13.29 -2.42 4.44
N MET A 202 12.28 -1.88 5.11
CA MET A 202 12.38 -0.63 5.87
C MET A 202 13.49 -0.69 6.90
N ALA A 203 13.56 -1.77 7.69
CA ALA A 203 14.62 -1.98 8.66
C ALA A 203 16.01 -2.03 8.00
N ALA A 204 16.15 -2.77 6.89
CA ALA A 204 17.43 -2.90 6.18
C ALA A 204 17.90 -1.61 5.47
N LEU A 205 16.96 -0.72 5.15
CA LEU A 205 17.21 0.60 4.58
C LEU A 205 17.37 1.69 5.65
N GLY A 206 17.15 1.38 6.93
CA GLY A 206 17.19 2.36 8.02
C GLY A 206 16.04 3.37 7.98
N VAL A 207 14.89 3.00 7.41
CA VAL A 207 13.69 3.84 7.41
C VAL A 207 13.11 3.86 8.83
N PRO A 208 13.05 5.03 9.50
CA PRO A 208 12.74 5.13 10.93
C PRO A 208 11.23 5.21 11.17
N VAL A 209 10.51 4.25 10.60
CA VAL A 209 9.05 4.15 10.69
C VAL A 209 8.67 2.73 11.08
N HIS A 210 7.66 2.62 11.93
CA HIS A 210 6.97 1.38 12.22
C HIS A 210 5.49 1.51 11.82
N ASN A 211 5.00 0.65 10.94
CA ASN A 211 3.57 0.59 10.61
C ASN A 211 2.83 -0.18 11.71
N THR A 212 1.86 0.45 12.35
CA THR A 212 1.10 -0.15 13.45
C THR A 212 -0.38 0.22 13.38
N TRP A 213 -1.23 -0.55 14.05
CA TRP A 213 -2.69 -0.37 14.12
C TRP A 213 -3.42 -0.52 12.80
N GLY A 214 -4.76 -0.63 12.88
CA GLY A 214 -5.69 -0.38 11.79
C GLY A 214 -6.70 0.66 12.25
N LEU A 215 -6.35 1.93 12.10
CA LEU A 215 -7.11 3.07 12.61
C LEU A 215 -8.16 3.50 11.60
N ARG A 216 -9.37 3.79 12.10
CA ARG A 216 -10.45 4.32 11.29
C ARG A 216 -10.30 5.82 11.12
N PRO A 217 -10.20 6.36 9.90
CA PRO A 217 -10.28 7.79 9.68
C PRO A 217 -11.63 8.36 10.11
N ALA A 218 -11.63 9.59 10.61
CA ALA A 218 -12.85 10.34 10.84
C ALA A 218 -13.57 10.61 9.51
N LEU A 219 -14.90 10.59 9.56
CA LEU A 219 -15.78 10.99 8.48
C LEU A 219 -16.35 12.38 8.77
N ILE A 220 -16.69 13.12 7.72
CA ILE A 220 -17.49 14.35 7.84
C ILE A 220 -18.89 13.95 8.33
N ASP A 221 -19.36 14.61 9.38
CA ASP A 221 -20.65 14.31 10.02
C ASP A 221 -21.80 14.27 9.00
N GLY A 222 -22.56 13.17 9.04
CA GLY A 222 -23.70 12.96 8.15
C GLY A 222 -23.34 12.53 6.73
N THR A 223 -22.07 12.31 6.40
CA THR A 223 -21.63 11.85 5.07
C THR A 223 -20.81 10.55 5.15
N ARG A 224 -20.38 10.05 3.99
CA ARG A 224 -19.39 8.96 3.88
C ARG A 224 -18.00 9.47 3.45
N GLU A 225 -17.82 10.78 3.44
CA GLU A 225 -16.58 11.41 3.02
C GLU A 225 -15.63 11.47 4.22
N ILE A 226 -14.38 11.10 4.00
CA ILE A 226 -13.31 11.24 4.97
C ILE A 226 -13.05 12.72 5.29
N VAL A 227 -12.76 13.03 6.56
CA VAL A 227 -12.30 14.36 6.95
C VAL A 227 -11.04 14.73 6.17
N PRO A 228 -10.89 15.98 5.68
CA PRO A 228 -9.70 16.44 4.98
C PRO A 228 -8.39 16.09 5.68
N LEU A 229 -7.39 15.73 4.87
CA LEU A 229 -6.05 15.45 5.36
C LEU A 229 -5.44 16.73 5.92
N ASN A 230 -4.88 16.65 7.12
CA ASN A 230 -4.03 17.71 7.66
C ASN A 230 -2.66 17.63 6.97
N GLY A 231 -2.53 18.37 5.86
CA GLY A 231 -1.38 18.32 4.96
C GLY A 231 -0.39 19.48 5.15
N PHE A 232 0.88 19.15 5.34
CA PHE A 232 2.01 20.06 5.52
C PHE A 232 2.67 20.39 4.18
N ARG A 233 1.99 21.21 3.38
CA ARG A 233 2.39 21.51 1.98
C ARG A 233 3.68 22.31 1.85
N ASP A 234 4.07 23.03 2.90
CA ASP A 234 5.35 23.73 3.01
C ASP A 234 6.54 22.76 3.10
N LEU A 235 6.31 21.53 3.59
CA LEU A 235 7.31 20.47 3.67
C LEU A 235 7.34 19.59 2.42
N ASP A 236 6.34 19.67 1.54
CA ASP A 236 6.13 18.80 0.38
C ASP A 236 6.80 19.35 -0.89
N GLU A 237 8.14 19.30 -0.93
CA GLU A 237 8.91 19.77 -2.09
C GLU A 237 8.66 18.91 -3.35
N LEU A 238 8.23 17.66 -3.16
CA LEU A 238 7.82 16.76 -4.25
C LEU A 238 6.49 17.16 -4.89
N GLY A 239 5.67 17.95 -4.18
CA GLY A 239 4.35 18.36 -4.63
C GLY A 239 3.32 17.23 -4.66
N LEU A 240 3.48 16.19 -3.82
CA LEU A 240 2.55 15.07 -3.72
C LEU A 240 1.15 15.50 -3.28
N LEU A 241 1.03 16.58 -2.51
CA LEU A 241 -0.19 17.13 -1.95
C LEU A 241 -0.79 18.28 -2.77
N ARG A 242 -0.25 18.55 -3.98
CA ARG A 242 -0.81 19.54 -4.89
C ARG A 242 -2.23 19.13 -5.30
N ASP A 243 -3.19 19.98 -5.00
CA ASP A 243 -4.62 19.75 -5.26
C ASP A 243 -5.17 18.46 -4.60
N VAL A 244 -4.50 17.96 -3.56
CA VAL A 244 -4.96 16.83 -2.75
C VAL A 244 -5.54 17.39 -1.44
N THR A 245 -6.83 17.15 -1.22
CA THR A 245 -7.56 17.56 -0.01
C THR A 245 -7.83 16.38 0.90
N THR A 246 -8.15 15.23 0.33
CA THR A 246 -8.42 13.97 1.03
C THR A 246 -7.62 12.83 0.42
N LEU A 247 -7.24 11.86 1.25
CA LEU A 247 -6.90 10.52 0.79
C LEU A 247 -8.19 9.70 0.59
N ASN A 248 -8.08 8.46 0.10
CA ASN A 248 -9.26 7.60 -0.01
C ASN A 248 -9.73 7.13 1.36
N PHE A 249 -11.05 6.95 1.55
CA PHE A 249 -11.54 6.37 2.78
C PHE A 249 -11.25 4.88 2.80
N HIS A 250 -10.44 4.44 3.76
CA HIS A 250 -10.22 3.03 4.07
C HIS A 250 -10.38 2.82 5.56
N GLN A 251 -11.04 1.74 5.97
CA GLN A 251 -11.57 1.62 7.34
C GLN A 251 -10.51 1.35 8.41
N HIS A 252 -9.32 0.89 8.00
CA HIS A 252 -8.25 0.42 8.88
C HIS A 252 -6.88 0.84 8.32
N LEU A 253 -6.61 2.14 8.32
CA LEU A 253 -5.32 2.67 7.87
C LEU A 253 -4.23 2.46 8.93
N PRO A 254 -2.98 2.18 8.51
CA PRO A 254 -1.86 2.14 9.44
C PRO A 254 -1.57 3.53 10.01
N HIS A 255 -1.15 3.58 11.28
CA HIS A 255 -0.33 4.68 11.77
C HIS A 255 1.13 4.41 11.41
N TYR A 256 1.75 5.37 10.73
CA TYR A 256 3.19 5.37 10.54
C TYR A 256 3.90 6.05 11.72
N GLU A 257 4.11 5.25 12.76
CA GLU A 257 4.81 5.67 13.97
C GLU A 257 6.27 5.96 13.64
N LEU A 258 6.76 7.15 13.99
CA LEU A 258 8.17 7.48 13.82
C LEU A 258 8.98 6.88 14.97
N THR A 259 10.06 6.19 14.66
CA THR A 259 10.98 5.65 15.68
C THR A 259 12.02 6.66 16.13
N GLN A 260 12.03 7.85 15.52
CA GLN A 260 12.86 9.00 15.88
C GLN A 260 12.06 10.29 15.64
N PRO A 261 12.42 11.44 16.25
CA PRO A 261 11.76 12.71 15.99
C PRO A 261 11.83 13.13 14.51
N GLU A 262 10.87 13.95 14.08
CA GLU A 262 10.92 14.59 12.76
C GLU A 262 12.12 15.54 12.66
N ASP A 263 12.75 15.56 11.50
CA ASP A 263 13.82 16.49 11.16
C ASP A 263 13.89 16.70 9.63
N ALA A 264 14.99 17.27 9.14
CA ALA A 264 15.14 17.51 7.70
C ALA A 264 15.18 16.24 6.86
N SER A 265 15.53 15.08 7.44
CA SER A 265 15.67 13.76 6.80
C SER A 265 14.39 12.91 6.83
N VAL A 266 13.44 13.23 7.72
CA VAL A 266 12.16 12.53 7.88
C VAL A 266 11.05 13.54 8.18
N ARG A 267 10.11 13.68 7.24
CA ARG A 267 9.04 14.68 7.31
C ARG A 267 7.68 14.01 7.23
N VAL A 268 6.78 14.30 8.18
CA VAL A 268 5.37 13.95 8.03
C VAL A 268 4.73 14.97 7.08
N LEU A 269 4.22 14.53 5.94
CA LEU A 269 3.53 15.41 5.00
C LEU A 269 2.02 15.44 5.24
N GLY A 270 1.46 14.38 5.83
CA GLY A 270 0.02 14.28 6.05
C GLY A 270 -0.34 13.51 7.30
N ARG A 271 -1.19 14.10 8.13
CA ARG A 271 -1.89 13.43 9.23
C ARG A 271 -3.37 13.31 8.93
N GLN A 272 -3.95 12.18 9.28
CA GLN A 272 -5.37 11.91 9.13
C GLN A 272 -6.03 11.92 10.51
N GLN A 273 -7.13 12.65 10.64
CA GLN A 273 -7.93 12.61 11.85
C GLN A 273 -8.53 11.22 12.04
N ILE A 274 -8.46 10.69 13.25
CA ILE A 274 -9.07 9.42 13.65
C ILE A 274 -10.54 9.60 14.05
N ASP A 275 -11.38 8.60 13.81
CA ASP A 275 -12.77 8.57 14.26
C ASP A 275 -12.82 8.76 15.80
N PRO A 276 -13.36 9.89 16.31
CA PRO A 276 -13.34 10.19 17.73
C PRO A 276 -14.44 9.45 18.50
N VAL A 277 -15.43 8.87 17.81
CA VAL A 277 -16.60 8.25 18.43
C VAL A 277 -16.34 6.77 18.72
N ARG A 278 -15.42 6.14 17.99
CA ARG A 278 -15.07 4.73 18.15
C ARG A 278 -13.84 4.58 19.05
N PRO A 279 -13.97 4.00 20.26
CA PRO A 279 -12.86 3.86 21.19
C PRO A 279 -11.69 3.05 20.61
N HIS A 280 -10.46 3.43 20.93
CA HIS A 280 -9.26 2.69 20.58
C HIS A 280 -8.14 3.01 21.59
N PRO A 281 -7.20 2.10 21.90
CA PRO A 281 -6.05 2.41 22.77
C PRO A 281 -5.29 3.67 22.34
N PHE A 282 -5.15 3.86 21.02
CA PHE A 282 -4.54 5.05 20.42
C PHE A 282 -5.27 6.35 20.79
N THR A 283 -6.61 6.39 20.74
CA THR A 283 -7.39 7.58 21.14
C THR A 283 -7.47 7.74 22.66
N ALA A 284 -7.49 6.64 23.42
CA ALA A 284 -7.45 6.65 24.88
C ALA A 284 -6.13 7.25 25.41
N ALA A 285 -5.04 7.13 24.66
CA ALA A 285 -3.76 7.80 24.95
C ALA A 285 -3.77 9.30 24.63
N GLY A 286 -4.87 9.85 24.12
CA GLY A 286 -5.04 11.28 23.81
C GLY A 286 -4.74 11.66 22.36
N ASN A 287 -4.43 10.69 21.48
CA ASN A 287 -4.16 11.00 20.07
C ASN A 287 -5.45 11.24 19.29
N THR A 288 -5.47 12.30 18.48
CA THR A 288 -6.61 12.68 17.63
C THR A 288 -6.33 12.55 16.14
N GLU A 289 -5.07 12.34 15.77
CA GLU A 289 -4.63 12.16 14.38
C GLU A 289 -3.52 11.12 14.32
N PHE A 290 -3.34 10.50 13.15
CA PHE A 290 -2.24 9.57 12.88
C PHE A 290 -1.49 9.95 11.61
N ASN A 291 -0.18 9.71 11.59
CA ASN A 291 0.66 9.91 10.41
C ASN A 291 0.21 8.97 9.28
N ALA A 292 -0.12 9.53 8.12
CA ALA A 292 -0.66 8.83 6.96
C ALA A 292 0.21 8.97 5.69
N LEU A 293 1.02 10.04 5.60
CA LEU A 293 1.98 10.26 4.53
C LEU A 293 3.29 10.80 5.11
N ILE A 294 4.38 10.10 4.85
CA ILE A 294 5.74 10.48 5.28
C ILE A 294 6.64 10.54 4.06
N TRP A 295 7.55 11.51 4.04
CA TRP A 295 8.60 11.65 3.05
C TRP A 295 9.98 11.71 3.70
N LEU A 296 10.90 10.93 3.16
CA LEU A 296 12.33 10.98 3.45
C LEU A 296 13.03 11.58 2.22
N PRO A 297 13.37 12.89 2.23
CA PRO A 297 14.13 13.52 1.16
C PRO A 297 15.50 12.88 0.95
N PRO A 298 16.19 13.17 -0.17
CA PRO A 298 17.56 12.72 -0.40
C PRO A 298 18.49 13.04 0.78
N GLU A 299 19.34 12.08 1.16
CA GLU A 299 20.24 12.24 2.30
C GLU A 299 21.56 11.49 2.07
N GLY A 300 22.67 12.19 2.33
CA GLY A 300 24.02 11.61 2.21
C GLY A 300 24.29 11.07 0.81
N THR A 301 24.43 9.75 0.68
CA THR A 301 24.70 9.09 -0.61
C THR A 301 23.42 8.68 -1.35
N ARG A 302 22.25 8.75 -0.72
CA ARG A 302 20.96 8.48 -1.32
C ARG A 302 20.47 9.75 -2.00
N ALA A 303 20.41 9.74 -3.33
CA ALA A 303 19.87 10.83 -4.14
C ALA A 303 18.37 10.69 -4.41
N GLY A 304 17.81 9.49 -4.25
CA GLY A 304 16.38 9.22 -4.45
C GLY A 304 15.54 9.39 -3.19
N ASP A 305 14.25 9.63 -3.40
CA ASP A 305 13.25 9.77 -2.34
C ASP A 305 12.79 8.43 -1.78
N ILE A 306 12.35 8.43 -0.51
CA ILE A 306 11.52 7.36 0.05
C ILE A 306 10.22 7.99 0.54
N VAL A 307 9.08 7.42 0.14
CA VAL A 307 7.75 7.88 0.54
C VAL A 307 7.01 6.73 1.20
N LEU A 308 6.36 6.99 2.34
CA LEU A 308 5.48 6.03 3.00
C LEU A 308 4.04 6.49 2.90
N ILE A 309 3.21 5.67 2.26
CA ILE A 309 1.78 5.89 2.08
C ILE A 309 1.09 4.54 1.86
N ASP A 310 -0.08 4.35 2.45
CA ASP A 310 -0.76 3.06 2.40
C ASP A 310 -1.17 2.65 0.97
N SER A 311 -1.07 1.35 0.67
CA SER A 311 -1.29 0.82 -0.69
C SER A 311 -2.74 0.98 -1.17
N THR A 312 -3.71 1.05 -0.26
CA THR A 312 -5.13 1.23 -0.61
C THR A 312 -5.41 2.57 -1.29
N HIS A 313 -4.53 3.56 -1.11
CA HIS A 313 -4.59 4.84 -1.82
C HIS A 313 -4.24 4.76 -3.31
N PHE A 314 -3.90 3.59 -3.84
CA PHE A 314 -3.68 3.36 -5.28
C PHE A 314 -4.71 2.39 -5.86
N THR A 315 -5.80 2.17 -5.13
CA THR A 315 -6.89 1.27 -5.51
C THR A 315 -8.22 2.02 -5.59
N THR A 316 -9.10 1.60 -6.49
CA THR A 316 -10.49 2.09 -6.57
C THR A 316 -11.48 1.23 -5.80
N LEU A 317 -11.01 0.19 -5.12
CA LEU A 317 -11.84 -0.75 -4.35
C LEU A 317 -12.69 -0.04 -3.29
N PHE A 318 -12.16 1.05 -2.73
CA PHE A 318 -12.80 1.82 -1.67
C PHE A 318 -13.35 3.17 -2.16
N GLY A 319 -13.54 3.29 -3.47
CA GLY A 319 -13.97 4.51 -4.15
C GLY A 319 -12.85 5.20 -4.93
N GLY A 320 -13.19 6.23 -5.69
CA GLY A 320 -12.25 7.02 -6.46
C GLY A 320 -12.67 8.49 -6.46
N THR A 321 -11.97 9.31 -5.69
CA THR A 321 -12.22 10.77 -5.64
C THR A 321 -11.29 11.49 -6.61
N GLU A 322 -11.66 12.70 -7.03
CA GLU A 322 -10.74 13.53 -7.83
C GLU A 322 -9.46 13.87 -7.04
N SER A 323 -9.56 14.01 -5.72
CA SER A 323 -8.40 14.19 -4.83
C SER A 323 -7.43 13.00 -4.90
N LEU A 324 -7.95 11.77 -4.92
CA LEU A 324 -7.15 10.57 -5.09
C LEU A 324 -6.47 10.53 -6.47
N ARG A 325 -7.20 10.92 -7.53
CA ARG A 325 -6.62 11.03 -8.87
C ARG A 325 -5.51 12.08 -8.92
N ASN A 326 -5.67 13.22 -8.24
CA ASN A 326 -4.61 14.24 -8.14
C ASN A 326 -3.34 13.69 -7.49
N LEU A 327 -3.46 12.92 -6.41
CA LEU A 327 -2.31 12.22 -5.80
C LEU A 327 -1.59 11.33 -6.83
N TRP A 328 -2.33 10.55 -7.62
CA TRP A 328 -1.77 9.71 -8.67
C TRP A 328 -1.08 10.53 -9.77
N ARG A 329 -1.67 11.66 -10.19
CA ARG A 329 -1.03 12.59 -11.15
C ARG A 329 0.27 13.15 -10.58
N ASN A 330 0.30 13.48 -9.31
CA ASN A 330 1.50 14.00 -8.65
C ASN A 330 2.60 12.94 -8.61
N PHE A 331 2.30 11.68 -8.29
CA PHE A 331 3.29 10.60 -8.42
C PHE A 331 3.77 10.37 -9.86
N ALA A 332 2.90 10.55 -10.86
CA ALA A 332 3.27 10.42 -12.27
C ALA A 332 4.16 11.57 -12.77
N THR A 333 4.11 12.74 -12.13
CA THR A 333 4.72 13.99 -12.61
C THR A 333 5.74 14.63 -11.66
N MET A 334 5.90 14.10 -10.44
CA MET A 334 6.94 14.51 -9.49
C MET A 334 8.31 14.48 -10.18
N ARG A 335 9.26 15.32 -9.78
CA ARG A 335 10.55 15.45 -10.46
C ARG A 335 11.68 14.93 -9.61
#